data_AF-A0A8B6Y4T2-F1
#
_entry.id   AF-A0A8B6Y4T2-F1
#
_cell.length_a   1.000
_cell.length_b   1.000
_cell.length_c   1.000
_cell.angle_alpha   90.00
_cell.angle_beta   90.00
_cell.angle_gamma   90.00
#
_symmetry.space_group_name_H-M   'P 1'
#
loop_
_entity.id
_entity.type
_entity.pdbx_description
1 polymer ?
#
loop_
_entity_poly.entity_id
_entity_poly.type
_entity_poly.pdbx_seq_one_letter_code
_entity_poly.pdbx_strand_id
1 'polypeptide(L)'
;MGDLNYRFEELDPDQVKKLSDDMDYDKLYLNDQLNWQRNLGKVFEGFSEGQINFKPTYKYDPGTDNWDTSEKFRAPAWCDRILWKGKNIQQITYRSHIELRLSDHKPVSSLFNVGIKVVDRSNERKVFEEIVRKLDKKENESLPQVKLGKYDFQFGDIDFMIEKKDIIPIANIGQ
;
A
#
# COMPACT_ATOMS: atom_id res chain seq x y z
N MET A 1 -5.66 15.28 3.81
CA MET A 1 -5.47 16.05 5.05
C MET A 1 -6.23 17.35 4.94
N GLY A 2 -6.60 17.95 6.07
CA GLY A 2 -7.24 19.26 6.13
C GLY A 2 -8.34 19.31 7.18
N ASP A 3 -9.12 20.38 7.16
CA ASP A 3 -10.37 20.50 7.92
C ASP A 3 -11.44 19.61 7.26
N LEU A 4 -11.66 18.43 7.84
CA LEU A 4 -12.70 17.48 7.44
C LEU A 4 -14.03 17.75 8.15
N ASN A 5 -14.06 18.68 9.10
CA ASN A 5 -15.23 19.21 9.81
C ASN A 5 -16.12 18.22 10.57
N TYR A 6 -15.66 17.00 10.81
CA TYR A 6 -16.34 16.05 11.69
C TYR A 6 -16.30 16.51 13.14
N ARG A 7 -17.37 16.23 13.90
CA ARG A 7 -17.60 16.67 15.27
C ARG A 7 -17.80 15.49 16.22
N PHE A 8 -17.98 15.78 17.50
CA PHE A 8 -18.48 14.80 18.47
C PHE A 8 -20.01 14.80 18.43
N GLU A 9 -20.64 13.63 18.26
CA GLU A 9 -22.11 13.54 18.09
C GLU A 9 -22.86 13.60 19.43
N GLU A 10 -22.47 12.77 20.40
CA GLU A 10 -23.26 12.51 21.63
C GLU A 10 -22.82 13.34 22.84
N LEU A 11 -21.75 14.13 22.71
CA LEU A 11 -21.19 14.91 23.82
C LEU A 11 -21.60 16.39 23.72
N ASP A 12 -22.09 16.93 24.83
CA ASP A 12 -22.35 18.38 24.92
C ASP A 12 -21.04 19.19 24.99
N PRO A 13 -21.06 20.50 24.68
CA PRO A 13 -19.85 21.32 24.66
C PRO A 13 -19.05 21.29 25.97
N ASP A 14 -19.71 21.25 27.13
CA ASP A 14 -19.04 21.30 28.43
C ASP A 14 -18.41 19.95 28.78
N GLN A 15 -19.06 18.84 28.42
CA GLN A 15 -18.50 17.50 28.50
C GLN A 15 -17.24 17.38 27.63
N VAL A 16 -17.29 17.87 26.38
CA VAL A 16 -16.14 17.82 25.48
C VAL A 16 -14.97 18.63 26.06
N LYS A 17 -15.23 19.84 26.57
CA LYS A 17 -14.21 20.68 27.21
C LYS A 17 -13.59 19.97 28.41
N LYS A 18 -14.43 19.43 29.31
CA LYS A 18 -13.98 18.69 30.48
C LYS A 18 -13.10 17.49 30.12
N LEU A 19 -13.55 16.63 29.20
CA LEU A 19 -12.77 15.47 28.75
C LEU A 19 -11.46 15.89 28.08
N SER A 20 -11.47 17.00 27.34
CA SER A 20 -10.27 17.55 26.71
C SER A 20 -9.25 18.04 27.75
N ASP A 21 -9.73 18.62 28.86
CA ASP A 21 -8.90 19.12 29.95
C ASP A 21 -8.40 18.00 30.86
N ASP A 22 -9.22 16.97 31.08
CA ASP A 22 -8.86 15.72 31.78
C ASP A 22 -7.95 14.81 30.93
N MET A 23 -7.69 15.16 29.67
CA MET A 23 -6.91 14.38 28.70
C MET A 23 -7.47 12.98 28.40
N ASP A 24 -8.78 12.78 28.60
CA ASP A 24 -9.49 11.54 28.28
C ASP A 24 -9.84 11.49 26.78
N TYR A 25 -8.79 11.39 25.95
CA TYR A 25 -8.92 11.38 24.50
C TYR A 25 -9.54 10.10 23.96
N ASP A 26 -9.42 8.98 24.68
CA ASP A 26 -10.04 7.72 24.28
C ASP A 26 -11.57 7.84 24.28
N LYS A 27 -12.14 8.47 25.33
CA LYS A 27 -13.58 8.70 25.39
C LYS A 27 -14.07 9.69 24.34
N LEU A 28 -13.29 10.74 24.04
CA LEU A 28 -13.60 11.64 22.93
C LEU A 28 -13.54 10.92 21.57
N TYR A 29 -12.53 10.07 21.37
CA TYR A 29 -12.33 9.30 20.13
C TYR A 29 -13.48 8.34 19.86
N LEU A 30 -14.06 7.75 20.91
CA LEU A 30 -15.26 6.92 20.82
C LEU A 30 -16.52 7.67 20.39
N ASN A 31 -16.55 9.00 20.49
CA ASN A 31 -17.69 9.84 20.11
C ASN A 31 -17.43 10.66 18.83
N ASP A 32 -16.27 10.47 18.19
CA ASP A 32 -15.87 11.18 16.98
C ASP A 32 -16.59 10.64 15.74
N GLN A 33 -17.33 11.52 15.05
CA GLN A 33 -18.11 11.16 13.86
C GLN A 33 -17.23 10.55 12.76
N LEU A 34 -16.01 11.06 12.53
CA LEU A 34 -15.15 10.52 11.46
C LEU A 34 -14.79 9.07 11.74
N ASN A 35 -14.41 8.75 12.98
CA ASN A 35 -14.13 7.37 13.39
C ASN A 35 -15.34 6.46 13.20
N TRP A 36 -16.53 6.91 13.56
CA TRP A 36 -17.76 6.15 13.33
C TRP A 36 -18.01 5.89 11.86
N GLN A 37 -17.95 6.92 11.01
CA GLN A 37 -18.21 6.75 9.58
C GLN A 37 -17.14 5.84 8.92
N ARG A 38 -15.89 5.88 9.40
CA ARG A 38 -14.82 4.97 8.96
C ARG A 38 -15.05 3.53 9.40
N ASN A 39 -15.45 3.32 10.66
CA ASN A 39 -15.76 1.99 11.20
C ASN A 39 -16.96 1.35 10.50
N LEU A 40 -17.93 2.15 10.05
CA LEU A 40 -19.05 1.71 9.22
C LEU A 40 -18.69 1.51 7.74
N GLY A 41 -17.44 1.77 7.34
CA GLY A 41 -17.00 1.66 5.94
C GLY A 41 -17.63 2.68 4.99
N LYS A 42 -18.26 3.75 5.50
CA LYS A 42 -18.98 4.75 4.69
C LYS A 42 -18.05 5.76 4.03
N VAL A 43 -16.90 6.04 4.64
CA VAL A 43 -15.94 7.06 4.19
C VAL A 43 -14.51 6.58 4.40
N PHE A 44 -13.58 7.12 3.59
CA PHE A 44 -12.13 6.88 3.71
C PHE A 44 -11.77 5.39 3.80
N GLU A 45 -12.40 4.56 2.98
CA GLU A 45 -12.16 3.10 2.96
C GLU A 45 -10.70 2.77 2.66
N GLY A 46 -10.11 1.94 3.54
CA GLY A 46 -8.70 1.53 3.46
C GLY A 46 -7.70 2.63 3.87
N PHE A 47 -8.16 3.78 4.37
CA PHE A 47 -7.27 4.76 5.00
C PHE A 47 -7.05 4.42 6.47
N SER A 48 -5.82 4.66 6.91
CA SER A 48 -5.38 4.63 8.30
C SER A 48 -5.26 6.05 8.85
N GLU A 49 -5.40 6.16 10.17
CA GLU A 49 -5.13 7.39 10.91
C GLU A 49 -4.38 7.02 12.19
N GLY A 50 -3.55 7.93 12.67
CA GLY A 50 -2.80 7.76 13.90
C GLY A 50 -3.67 7.85 15.12
N GLN A 51 -3.18 7.32 16.23
CA GLN A 51 -3.77 7.60 17.53
C GLN A 51 -3.73 9.11 17.80
N ILE A 52 -4.85 9.67 18.21
CA ILE A 52 -4.99 11.10 18.52
C ILE A 52 -4.72 11.28 20.01
N ASN A 53 -3.54 11.81 20.34
CA ASN A 53 -3.10 12.06 21.72
C ASN A 53 -3.00 13.57 22.01
N PHE A 54 -3.88 14.37 21.41
CA PHE A 54 -3.88 15.82 21.52
C PHE A 54 -5.30 16.38 21.60
N LYS A 55 -5.47 17.54 22.26
CA LYS A 55 -6.76 18.22 22.43
C LYS A 55 -7.44 18.53 21.08
N PRO A 56 -8.79 18.63 21.04
CA PRO A 56 -9.53 19.15 19.89
C PRO A 56 -8.91 20.41 19.30
N THR A 57 -8.87 20.52 17.97
CA THR A 57 -8.16 21.59 17.26
C THR A 57 -9.05 22.78 16.93
N TYR A 58 -10.36 22.61 17.11
CA TYR A 58 -11.40 23.62 16.92
C TYR A 58 -12.33 23.58 18.15
N LYS A 59 -13.01 24.65 18.58
CA LYS A 59 -12.89 26.06 18.20
C LYS A 59 -12.28 26.84 19.36
N TYR A 60 -11.32 27.70 19.06
CA TYR A 60 -10.67 28.58 20.03
C TYR A 60 -10.99 30.04 19.77
N ASP A 61 -10.87 30.88 20.80
CA ASP A 61 -10.85 32.32 20.63
C ASP A 61 -9.50 32.75 20.00
N PRO A 62 -9.50 33.44 18.84
CA PRO A 62 -8.27 33.87 18.18
C PRO A 62 -7.34 34.65 19.12
N GLY A 63 -6.04 34.36 19.06
CA GLY A 63 -5.03 34.94 19.94
C GLY A 63 -4.86 34.23 21.29
N THR A 64 -5.69 33.23 21.60
CA THR A 64 -5.69 32.54 22.90
C THR A 64 -5.67 31.01 22.78
N ASP A 65 -5.58 30.33 23.93
CA ASP A 65 -5.82 28.89 24.06
C ASP A 65 -7.16 28.59 24.75
N ASN A 66 -8.02 29.60 24.86
CA ASN A 66 -9.35 29.46 25.43
C ASN A 66 -10.31 28.91 24.38
N TRP A 67 -11.23 28.06 24.82
CA TRP A 67 -12.36 27.61 24.01
C TRP A 67 -13.25 28.79 23.60
N ASP A 68 -13.98 28.63 22.49
CA ASP A 68 -14.93 29.62 21.97
C ASP A 68 -15.84 30.20 23.08
N THR A 69 -15.67 31.48 23.36
CA THR A 69 -16.51 32.25 24.31
C THR A 69 -17.57 33.09 23.61
N SER A 70 -17.66 33.01 22.28
CA SER A 70 -18.70 33.71 21.53
C SER A 70 -20.10 33.20 21.87
N GLU A 71 -21.12 33.99 21.53
CA GLU A 71 -22.54 33.60 21.70
C GLU A 71 -22.92 32.30 20.98
N LYS A 72 -22.11 31.88 19.99
CA LYS A 72 -22.33 30.63 19.25
C LYS A 72 -21.92 29.39 20.04
N PHE A 73 -21.12 29.54 21.10
CA PHE A 73 -20.69 28.51 22.04
C PHE A 73 -20.40 27.17 21.37
N ARG A 74 -19.52 27.17 20.36
CA ARG A 74 -19.28 25.98 19.54
C ARG A 74 -18.59 24.91 20.39
N ALA A 75 -19.13 23.70 20.33
CA ALA A 75 -18.47 22.52 20.89
C ALA A 75 -17.09 22.33 20.26
N PRO A 76 -16.04 22.01 21.06
CA PRO A 76 -14.76 21.64 20.49
C PRO A 76 -14.85 20.38 19.62
N ALA A 77 -13.94 20.21 18.65
CA ALA A 77 -13.88 19.07 17.75
C ALA A 77 -12.49 18.85 17.12
N TRP A 78 -12.20 17.62 16.71
CA TRP A 78 -11.07 17.29 15.83
C TRP A 78 -11.46 17.44 14.36
N CYS A 79 -11.59 18.69 13.93
CA CYS A 79 -11.90 19.01 12.55
C CYS A 79 -10.70 18.77 11.62
N ASP A 80 -9.48 19.07 12.09
CA ASP A 80 -8.25 19.02 11.30
C ASP A 80 -7.59 17.64 11.39
N ARG A 81 -7.56 16.89 10.28
CA ARG A 81 -7.17 15.47 10.27
C ARG A 81 -6.15 15.11 9.19
N ILE A 82 -5.29 14.14 9.49
CA ILE A 82 -4.30 13.58 8.57
C ILE A 82 -4.47 12.05 8.51
N LEU A 83 -5.02 11.58 7.39
CA LEU A 83 -5.17 10.16 7.07
C LEU A 83 -4.24 9.77 5.93
N TRP A 84 -3.83 8.51 5.88
CA TRP A 84 -3.01 7.97 4.79
C TRP A 84 -3.53 6.61 4.32
N LYS A 85 -3.17 6.22 3.10
CA LYS A 85 -3.46 4.90 2.53
C LYS A 85 -2.26 4.44 1.72
N GLY A 86 -1.88 3.18 1.87
CA GLY A 86 -0.74 2.59 1.15
C GLY A 86 0.03 1.60 1.99
N LYS A 87 1.04 0.98 1.36
CA LYS A 87 1.98 0.08 2.01
C LYS A 87 3.27 0.84 2.34
N ASN A 88 4.05 0.32 3.28
CA ASN A 88 5.37 0.85 3.64
C ASN A 88 5.33 2.29 4.16
N ILE A 89 4.20 2.70 4.76
CA ILE A 89 4.04 3.99 5.42
C ILE A 89 4.01 3.73 6.92
N GLN A 90 4.98 4.29 7.65
CA GLN A 90 5.03 4.27 9.10
C GLN A 90 4.87 5.69 9.62
N GLN A 91 3.79 5.94 10.36
CA GLN A 91 3.62 7.22 11.05
C GLN A 91 4.52 7.26 12.29
N ILE A 92 5.32 8.32 12.40
CA ILE A 92 6.27 8.55 13.49
C ILE A 92 5.68 9.51 14.52
N THR A 93 4.93 10.51 14.07
CA THR A 93 4.32 11.50 14.95
C THR A 93 2.99 11.97 14.38
N TYR A 94 2.04 12.24 15.27
CA TYR A 94 0.78 12.92 14.97
C TYR A 94 0.44 13.85 16.13
N ARG A 95 0.42 15.16 15.91
CA ARG A 95 0.28 16.16 16.98
C ARG A 95 -0.40 17.44 16.50
N SER A 96 -1.02 18.16 17.43
CA SER A 96 -1.41 19.56 17.24
C SER A 96 -0.39 20.51 17.84
N HIS A 97 -0.47 21.78 17.42
CA HIS A 97 0.42 22.87 17.80
C HIS A 97 -0.36 23.96 18.55
N ILE A 98 -0.58 23.76 19.85
CA ILE A 98 -1.36 24.67 20.71
C ILE A 98 -0.73 26.07 20.80
N GLU A 99 0.60 26.14 20.70
CA GLU A 99 1.39 27.37 20.80
C GLU A 99 1.09 28.38 19.68
N LEU A 100 0.50 27.93 18.57
CA LEU A 100 0.12 28.76 17.44
C LEU A 100 -1.33 29.25 17.63
N ARG A 101 -1.48 30.57 17.81
CA ARG A 101 -2.74 31.21 18.23
C ARG A 101 -3.34 32.16 17.19
N LEU A 102 -2.84 32.12 15.95
CA LEU A 102 -3.24 33.05 14.90
C LEU A 102 -4.67 32.80 14.37
N SER A 103 -5.21 31.61 14.60
CA SER A 103 -6.51 31.15 14.10
C SER A 103 -7.35 30.60 15.25
N ASP A 104 -8.65 30.46 15.01
CA ASP A 104 -9.58 29.68 15.84
C ASP A 104 -9.38 28.17 15.71
N HIS A 105 -8.51 27.74 14.78
CA HIS A 105 -7.99 26.39 14.66
C HIS A 105 -6.53 26.29 15.13
N LYS A 106 -6.17 25.13 15.70
CA LYS A 106 -4.79 24.77 16.03
C LYS A 106 -4.18 23.91 14.91
N PRO A 107 -3.02 24.27 14.33
CA PRO A 107 -2.40 23.50 13.26
C PRO A 107 -2.07 22.07 13.68
N VAL A 108 -2.22 21.12 12.74
CA VAL A 108 -1.92 19.71 12.95
C VAL A 108 -0.79 19.29 12.02
N SER A 109 0.16 18.52 12.55
CA SER A 109 1.25 17.95 11.77
C SER A 109 1.37 16.45 11.98
N SER A 110 1.89 15.77 10.96
CA SER A 110 2.26 14.38 11.05
C SER A 110 3.55 14.09 10.29
N LEU A 111 4.41 13.29 10.90
CA LEU A 111 5.69 12.86 10.33
C LEU A 111 5.57 11.38 9.95
N PHE A 112 6.02 11.04 8.73
CA PHE A 112 5.99 9.68 8.21
C PHE A 112 7.37 9.25 7.75
N ASN A 113 7.71 7.98 7.99
CA ASN A 113 8.74 7.27 7.27
C ASN A 113 8.06 6.46 6.15
N VAL A 114 8.44 6.71 4.90
CA VAL A 114 7.82 6.08 3.73
C VAL A 114 8.86 5.31 2.94
N GLY A 115 8.71 4.00 2.88
CA GLY A 115 9.58 3.12 2.11
C GLY A 115 9.26 3.19 0.62
N ILE A 116 10.14 3.84 -0.15
CA ILE A 116 9.99 3.98 -1.61
C ILE A 116 10.83 2.91 -2.30
N LYS A 117 10.25 2.24 -3.30
CA LYS A 117 11.01 1.32 -4.17
C LYS A 117 11.91 2.13 -5.10
N VAL A 118 13.21 2.13 -4.81
CA VAL A 118 14.22 2.65 -5.72
C VAL A 118 14.84 1.48 -6.48
N VAL A 119 14.78 1.54 -7.81
CA VAL A 119 15.35 0.50 -8.68
C VAL A 119 16.78 0.88 -9.02
N ASP A 120 17.74 0.04 -8.61
CA ASP A 120 19.11 0.11 -9.10
C ASP A 120 19.14 -0.42 -10.54
N ARG A 121 19.29 0.51 -11.50
CA ARG A 121 19.31 0.21 -12.93
C ARG A 121 20.47 -0.69 -13.35
N SER A 122 21.61 -0.60 -12.65
CA SER A 122 22.77 -1.43 -12.95
C SER A 122 22.52 -2.87 -12.54
N ASN A 123 21.93 -3.07 -11.36
CA ASN A 123 21.57 -4.41 -10.88
C ASN A 123 20.40 -5.01 -11.67
N GLU A 124 19.37 -4.20 -11.98
CA GLU A 124 18.24 -4.60 -12.83
C GLU A 124 18.73 -5.14 -14.18
N ARG A 125 19.64 -4.43 -14.83
CA ARG A 125 20.23 -4.87 -16.10
C ARG A 125 20.99 -6.19 -15.97
N LYS A 126 21.81 -6.35 -14.92
CA LYS A 126 22.56 -7.59 -14.68
C LYS A 126 21.63 -8.78 -14.50
N VAL A 127 20.60 -8.62 -13.67
CA VAL A 127 19.60 -9.67 -13.44
C VAL A 127 18.86 -10.01 -14.73
N PHE A 128 18.48 -8.99 -15.52
CA PHE A 128 17.84 -9.20 -16.82
C PHE A 128 18.72 -10.00 -17.78
N GLU A 129 19.98 -9.60 -17.96
CA GLU A 129 20.93 -10.30 -18.82
C GLU A 129 21.17 -11.76 -18.36
N GLU A 130 21.20 -12.01 -17.05
CA GLU A 130 21.32 -13.36 -16.50
C GLU A 130 20.09 -14.22 -16.81
N ILE A 131 18.87 -13.67 -16.67
CA ILE A 131 17.63 -14.37 -17.00
C ILE A 131 17.58 -14.73 -18.47
N VAL A 132 17.93 -13.79 -19.36
CA VAL A 132 17.97 -14.05 -20.82
C VAL A 132 18.93 -15.19 -21.12
N ARG A 133 20.16 -15.17 -20.58
CA ARG A 133 21.11 -16.27 -20.79
C ARG A 133 20.61 -17.62 -20.28
N LYS A 134 19.89 -17.65 -19.16
CA LYS A 134 19.29 -18.88 -18.64
C LYS A 134 18.18 -19.41 -19.54
N LEU A 135 17.37 -18.51 -20.11
CA LEU A 135 16.33 -18.87 -21.07
C LEU A 135 16.94 -19.43 -22.35
N ASP A 136 17.94 -18.75 -22.92
CA ASP A 136 18.64 -19.20 -24.12
C ASP A 136 19.29 -20.58 -23.91
N LYS A 137 19.92 -20.78 -22.75
CA LYS A 137 20.51 -22.08 -22.40
C LYS A 137 19.44 -23.18 -22.32
N LYS A 138 18.32 -22.91 -21.63
CA LYS A 138 17.23 -23.87 -21.47
C LYS A 138 16.58 -24.22 -22.81
N GLU A 139 16.38 -23.24 -23.69
CA GLU A 139 15.85 -23.47 -25.03
C GLU A 139 16.77 -24.39 -25.82
N ASN A 140 18.08 -24.12 -25.81
CA ASN A 140 19.08 -24.97 -26.48
C ASN A 140 19.12 -26.40 -25.90
N GLU A 141 19.04 -26.55 -24.58
CA GLU A 141 18.98 -27.87 -23.93
C GLU A 141 17.68 -28.62 -24.25
N SER A 142 16.59 -27.90 -24.51
CA SER A 142 15.28 -28.47 -24.85
C SER A 142 15.11 -28.75 -26.35
N LEU A 143 16.12 -28.48 -27.19
CA LEU A 143 16.05 -28.79 -28.61
C LEU A 143 16.06 -30.31 -28.81
N PRO A 144 15.02 -30.89 -29.45
CA PRO A 144 14.96 -32.32 -29.67
C PRO A 144 16.11 -32.74 -30.59
N GLN A 145 16.91 -33.69 -30.14
CA GLN A 145 17.98 -34.27 -30.94
C GLN A 145 17.51 -35.59 -31.50
N VAL A 146 17.67 -35.78 -32.80
CA VAL A 146 17.23 -37.00 -33.48
C VAL A 146 18.44 -37.79 -33.93
N LYS A 147 18.46 -39.09 -33.63
CA LYS A 147 19.49 -40.02 -34.12
C LYS A 147 18.86 -41.11 -34.95
N LEU A 148 19.49 -41.39 -36.10
CA LEU A 148 19.15 -42.55 -36.92
C LEU A 148 19.83 -43.78 -36.34
N GLY A 149 19.09 -44.88 -36.19
CA GLY A 149 19.63 -46.14 -35.69
C GLY A 149 20.46 -46.92 -36.73
N LYS A 150 20.42 -46.51 -38.00
CA LYS A 150 21.19 -47.10 -39.09
C LYS A 150 21.42 -46.05 -40.18
N TYR A 151 22.61 -46.05 -40.79
CA TYR A 151 22.99 -45.11 -41.87
C TYR A 151 23.21 -45.81 -43.22
N ASP A 152 23.39 -47.13 -43.21
CA ASP A 152 23.65 -47.93 -44.40
C ASP A 152 22.53 -48.94 -44.63
N PHE A 153 22.19 -49.19 -45.89
CA PHE A 153 21.11 -50.10 -46.28
C PHE A 153 21.65 -51.17 -47.22
N GLN A 154 21.24 -52.41 -46.98
CA GLN A 154 21.59 -53.55 -47.83
C GLN A 154 20.31 -54.28 -48.19
N PHE A 155 19.96 -54.24 -49.47
CA PHE A 155 18.75 -54.87 -50.01
C PHE A 155 19.04 -56.24 -50.67
N GLY A 156 20.31 -56.64 -50.74
CA GLY A 156 20.76 -57.83 -51.45
C GLY A 156 20.45 -57.73 -52.94
N ASP A 157 20.18 -58.88 -53.58
CA ASP A 157 19.80 -58.94 -54.99
C ASP A 157 18.41 -58.31 -55.20
N ILE A 158 18.30 -57.45 -56.22
CA ILE A 158 17.07 -56.71 -56.54
C ILE A 158 16.53 -57.23 -57.88
N ASP A 159 15.27 -57.69 -57.86
CA ASP A 159 14.59 -58.25 -59.02
C ASP A 159 13.51 -57.30 -59.58
N PHE A 160 13.24 -57.44 -60.87
CA PHE A 160 12.25 -56.60 -61.56
C PHE A 160 10.84 -56.80 -60.99
N MET A 161 10.17 -55.69 -60.65
CA MET A 161 8.79 -55.64 -60.10
C MET A 161 8.59 -56.26 -58.71
N ILE A 162 9.66 -56.51 -57.95
CA ILE A 162 9.58 -57.00 -56.56
C ILE A 162 9.98 -55.87 -55.59
N GLU A 163 9.05 -55.45 -54.74
CA GLU A 163 9.30 -54.41 -53.75
C GLU A 163 10.14 -54.95 -52.58
N LYS A 164 11.18 -54.19 -52.20
CA LYS A 164 11.93 -54.40 -50.95
C LYS A 164 11.88 -53.15 -50.08
N LYS A 165 11.74 -53.36 -48.77
CA LYS A 165 11.64 -52.32 -47.75
C LYS A 165 12.62 -52.63 -46.62
N ASP A 166 13.23 -51.60 -46.07
CA ASP A 166 14.03 -51.65 -44.83
C ASP A 166 13.49 -50.54 -43.89
N ILE A 167 13.59 -50.74 -42.58
CA ILE A 167 13.03 -49.84 -41.57
C ILE A 167 14.18 -49.13 -40.86
N ILE A 168 14.08 -47.80 -40.79
CA ILE A 168 15.01 -46.98 -40.03
C ILE A 168 14.35 -46.61 -38.71
N PRO A 169 14.84 -47.13 -37.57
CA PRO A 169 14.40 -46.63 -36.28
C PRO A 169 14.97 -45.22 -36.09
N ILE A 170 14.07 -44.27 -35.83
CA ILE A 170 14.39 -42.89 -35.48
C ILE A 170 14.14 -42.75 -33.98
N ALA A 171 15.15 -42.33 -33.22
CA ALA A 171 15.02 -42.08 -31.80
C ALA A 171 15.23 -40.60 -31.50
N ASN A 172 14.33 -40.02 -30.70
CA ASN A 172 14.62 -38.76 -30.01
C ASN A 172 15.60 -39.08 -28.88
N ILE A 173 16.80 -38.52 -28.98
CA ILE A 173 17.87 -38.60 -27.99
C ILE A 173 18.12 -37.24 -27.30
N GLY A 174 17.28 -36.24 -27.56
CA GLY A 174 17.25 -35.02 -26.76
C GLY A 174 16.79 -35.31 -25.32
N GLN A 175 17.18 -34.45 -24.37
CA GLN A 175 16.65 -34.48 -23.00
C GLN A 175 15.21 -33.99 -22.94
#